data_AF-A0A6B2VLG1-F1
#
_entry.id   AF-A0A6B2VLG1-F1
#
_cell.length_a   1.000
_cell.length_b   1.000
_cell.length_c   1.000
_cell.angle_alpha   90.00
_cell.angle_beta   90.00
_cell.angle_gamma   90.00
#
_symmetry.space_group_name_H-M   'P 1'
#
loop_
_entity.id
_entity.type
_entity.pdbx_description
1 polymer ?
#
loop_
_entity_poly.entity_id
_entity_poly.type
_entity_poly.pdbx_seq_one_letter_code
_entity_poly.pdbx_strand_id
1 'polypeptide(L)'
;MTDPTDGPIHGWFELSYSNYAVLHRTLMQSMPTEWQDRMVACLEELREAYLHIEQPEAFKVEAATVHEVSDLDERQRAQLGVTEDWYRGETPPEGLSAEDLAEWEAEHEDPDGPVYYRDGQEIDSGERVLLPAADPIPHYRHAYIEPRLPETPAA
;
A
#
# COMPACT_ATOMS: atom_id res chain seq x y z
N MET A 1 27.91 -1.95 23.13
CA MET A 1 27.26 -3.15 22.59
C MET A 1 26.31 -2.61 21.53
N THR A 2 26.58 -2.85 20.25
CA THR A 2 25.71 -2.37 19.17
C THR A 2 24.37 -3.08 19.30
N ASP A 3 23.27 -2.33 19.21
CA ASP A 3 21.93 -2.92 19.19
C ASP A 3 21.86 -3.89 17.99
N PRO A 4 21.50 -5.17 18.15
CA PRO A 4 21.33 -6.09 17.04
C PRO A 4 20.28 -5.61 16.02
N THR A 5 19.41 -4.67 16.40
CA THR A 5 18.46 -3.98 15.51
C THR A 5 18.94 -2.59 15.07
N ASP A 6 20.25 -2.37 14.96
CA ASP A 6 20.85 -1.14 14.41
C ASP A 6 22.01 -1.49 13.47
N GLY A 7 21.72 -2.37 12.51
CA GLY A 7 22.65 -2.83 11.48
C GLY A 7 22.41 -2.20 10.09
N PRO A 8 23.27 -2.51 9.09
CA PRO A 8 23.15 -1.97 7.73
C PRO A 8 21.78 -2.17 7.07
N ILE A 9 21.05 -3.22 7.49
CA ILE A 9 19.72 -3.52 6.99
C ILE A 9 18.69 -2.43 7.34
N HIS A 10 18.87 -1.71 8.46
CA HIS A 10 18.03 -0.56 8.80
C HIS A 10 18.17 0.58 7.78
N GLY A 11 19.39 0.83 7.30
CA GLY A 11 19.61 1.79 6.22
C GLY A 11 18.95 1.38 4.91
N TRP A 12 18.83 0.07 4.65
CA TRP A 12 18.15 -0.45 3.46
C TRP A 12 16.61 -0.33 3.55
N PHE A 13 16.04 -0.52 4.73
CA PHE A 13 14.60 -0.35 4.97
C PHE A 13 14.17 1.12 5.07
N GLU A 14 15.13 2.04 5.14
CA GLU A 14 14.92 3.45 5.44
C GLU A 14 14.04 3.63 6.69
N LEU A 15 13.22 4.67 6.74
CA LEU A 15 12.28 4.93 7.85
C LEU A 15 10.97 4.13 7.71
N SER A 16 10.94 3.06 6.92
CA SER A 16 9.72 2.27 6.76
C SER A 16 9.52 1.36 7.98
N TYR A 17 8.44 1.59 8.73
CA TYR A 17 7.99 0.69 9.80
C TYR A 17 7.30 -0.57 9.26
N SER A 18 7.67 -1.01 8.06
CA SER A 18 7.01 -2.11 7.35
C SER A 18 7.47 -3.46 7.90
N ASN A 19 6.52 -4.34 8.20
CA ASN A 19 6.83 -5.71 8.63
C ASN A 19 7.34 -6.60 7.47
N TYR A 20 7.14 -6.18 6.22
CA TYR A 20 7.48 -6.95 5.03
C TYR A 20 8.25 -6.10 4.02
N ALA A 21 9.29 -6.69 3.43
CA ALA A 21 9.97 -6.16 2.25
C ALA A 21 9.55 -6.97 1.02
N VAL A 22 8.92 -6.31 0.05
CA VAL A 22 8.47 -6.94 -1.20
C VAL A 22 9.50 -6.65 -2.29
N LEU A 23 10.07 -7.70 -2.88
CA LEU A 23 10.96 -7.60 -4.03
C LEU A 23 10.32 -8.29 -5.25
N HIS A 24 10.27 -7.60 -6.39
CA HIS A 24 9.75 -8.22 -7.61
C HIS A 24 10.65 -9.36 -8.08
N ARG A 25 10.08 -10.56 -8.19
CA ARG A 25 10.77 -11.75 -8.69
C ARG A 25 11.45 -11.52 -10.05
N THR A 26 10.76 -10.87 -11.00
CA THR A 26 11.30 -10.57 -12.34
C THR A 26 12.58 -9.74 -12.27
N LEU A 27 12.64 -8.76 -11.37
CA LEU A 27 13.85 -7.95 -11.16
C LEU A 27 14.96 -8.78 -10.50
N MET A 28 14.62 -9.57 -9.47
CA MET A 28 15.58 -10.46 -8.81
C MET A 28 16.20 -11.48 -9.79
N GLN A 29 15.39 -12.05 -10.68
CA GLN A 29 15.86 -12.99 -11.71
C GLN A 29 16.68 -12.33 -12.81
N SER A 30 16.50 -11.03 -13.01
CA SER A 30 17.26 -10.27 -14.01
C SER A 30 18.59 -9.74 -13.48
N MET A 31 18.86 -9.84 -12.16
CA MET A 31 20.15 -9.47 -11.58
C MET A 31 21.31 -10.25 -12.21
N PRO A 32 22.54 -9.71 -12.25
CA PRO A 32 23.73 -10.49 -12.59
C PRO A 32 23.85 -11.76 -11.74
N THR A 33 24.38 -12.85 -12.31
CA THR A 33 24.46 -14.15 -11.64
C THR A 33 25.17 -14.08 -10.29
N GLU A 34 26.30 -13.35 -10.20
CA GLU A 34 27.03 -13.14 -8.94
C GLU A 34 26.19 -12.44 -7.84
N TRP A 35 25.19 -11.64 -8.21
CA TRP A 35 24.28 -11.02 -7.24
C TRP A 35 23.21 -12.02 -6.82
N GLN A 36 22.71 -12.83 -7.76
CA GLN A 36 21.79 -13.92 -7.46
C GLN A 36 22.42 -14.92 -6.48
N ASP A 37 23.67 -15.32 -6.71
CA ASP A 37 24.39 -16.27 -5.85
C ASP A 37 24.53 -15.76 -4.41
N ARG A 38 24.96 -14.50 -4.24
CA ARG A 38 25.05 -13.87 -2.91
C ARG A 38 23.69 -13.76 -2.22
N MET A 39 22.66 -13.39 -2.98
CA MET A 39 21.30 -13.26 -2.45
C MET A 39 20.76 -14.62 -2.00
N VAL A 40 20.93 -15.68 -2.80
CA VAL A 40 20.50 -17.04 -2.46
C VAL A 40 21.21 -17.54 -1.20
N ALA A 41 22.52 -17.34 -1.09
CA ALA A 41 23.27 -17.73 0.11
C ALA A 41 22.72 -17.06 1.37
N CYS A 42 22.48 -15.76 1.33
CA CYS A 42 21.91 -15.01 2.46
C CYS A 42 20.47 -15.45 2.78
N LEU A 43 19.64 -15.71 1.77
CA LEU A 43 18.26 -16.17 1.98
C LEU A 43 18.19 -17.56 2.61
N GLU A 44 19.10 -18.47 2.28
CA GLU A 44 19.18 -19.79 2.93
C GLU A 44 19.62 -19.65 4.39
N GLU A 45 20.65 -18.85 4.70
CA GLU A 45 21.03 -18.57 6.09
C GLU A 45 19.88 -17.97 6.91
N LEU A 46 19.16 -17.00 6.31
CA LEU A 46 17.98 -16.40 6.94
C LEU A 46 16.90 -17.46 7.18
N ARG A 47 16.58 -18.27 6.18
CA ARG A 47 15.56 -19.32 6.30
C ARG A 47 15.93 -20.29 7.41
N GLU A 48 17.14 -20.84 7.39
CA GLU A 48 17.62 -21.81 8.38
C GLU A 48 17.57 -21.25 9.81
N ALA A 49 18.02 -20.01 10.01
CA ALA A 49 18.04 -19.37 11.32
C ALA A 49 16.63 -19.22 11.92
N TYR A 50 15.60 -19.02 11.08
CA TYR A 50 14.23 -18.72 11.52
C TYR A 50 13.21 -19.83 11.25
N LEU A 51 13.63 -21.04 10.86
CA LEU A 51 12.75 -22.21 10.66
C LEU A 51 11.90 -22.57 11.89
N HIS A 52 12.34 -22.17 13.08
CA HIS A 52 11.65 -22.42 14.35
C HIS A 52 10.44 -21.51 14.58
N ILE A 53 10.24 -20.47 13.76
CA ILE A 53 9.12 -19.53 13.85
C ILE A 53 8.03 -19.98 12.86
N GLU A 54 6.78 -20.02 13.33
CA GLU A 54 5.62 -20.29 12.47
C GLU A 54 5.47 -19.16 11.43
N GLN A 55 5.34 -19.54 10.17
CA GLN A 55 5.17 -18.62 9.04
C GLN A 55 3.83 -18.90 8.35
N PRO A 56 3.15 -17.87 7.83
CA PRO A 56 1.93 -18.08 7.05
C PRO A 56 2.23 -18.85 5.76
N GLU A 57 1.27 -19.66 5.31
CA GLU A 57 1.41 -20.49 4.10
C GLU A 57 1.53 -19.66 2.82
N ALA A 58 0.84 -18.51 2.76
CA ALA A 58 0.82 -17.65 1.60
C ALA A 58 0.53 -16.19 1.98
N PHE A 59 0.95 -15.28 1.10
CA PHE A 59 0.63 -13.86 1.15
C PHE A 59 -0.06 -13.43 -0.14
N LYS A 60 -1.05 -12.54 -0.04
CA LYS A 60 -1.57 -11.79 -1.20
C LYS A 60 -0.85 -10.45 -1.26
N VAL A 61 -0.10 -10.22 -2.33
CA VAL A 61 0.59 -8.96 -2.61
C VAL A 61 -0.03 -8.34 -3.85
N GLU A 62 -0.40 -7.07 -3.76
CA GLU A 62 -1.07 -6.34 -4.83
C GLU A 62 -0.37 -4.98 -5.02
N ALA A 63 -0.04 -4.64 -6.26
CA ALA A 63 0.50 -3.34 -6.59
C ALA A 63 -0.57 -2.27 -6.32
N ALA A 64 -0.15 -1.13 -5.78
CA ALA A 64 -1.06 -0.06 -5.42
C ALA A 64 -0.43 1.31 -5.58
N THR A 65 -1.29 2.31 -5.72
CA THR A 65 -0.96 3.73 -5.65
C THR A 65 -1.47 4.32 -4.34
N VAL A 66 -0.74 5.28 -3.78
CA VAL A 66 -1.10 5.95 -2.53
C VAL A 66 -1.94 7.18 -2.84
N HIS A 67 -3.08 7.32 -2.18
CA HIS A 67 -4.00 8.46 -2.30
C HIS A 67 -4.43 8.94 -0.91
N GLU A 68 -4.82 10.20 -0.77
CA GLU A 68 -5.54 10.67 0.42
C GLU A 68 -7.01 10.25 0.32
N VAL A 69 -7.68 10.05 1.45
CA VAL A 69 -9.10 9.66 1.48
C VAL A 69 -9.98 10.73 0.82
N SER A 70 -9.66 12.00 1.06
CA SER A 70 -10.33 13.17 0.49
C SER A 70 -10.27 13.25 -1.05
N ASP A 71 -9.21 12.69 -1.66
CA ASP A 71 -8.99 12.72 -3.11
C ASP A 71 -9.74 11.62 -3.87
N LEU A 72 -10.32 10.66 -3.15
CA LEU A 72 -11.01 9.53 -3.78
C LEU A 72 -12.28 9.99 -4.50
N ASP A 73 -12.68 9.27 -5.55
CA ASP A 73 -14.04 9.33 -6.07
C ASP A 73 -14.96 8.29 -5.40
N GLU A 74 -16.26 8.36 -5.64
CA GLU A 74 -17.26 7.45 -5.07
C GLU A 74 -16.94 5.97 -5.35
N ARG A 75 -16.46 5.66 -6.56
CA ARG A 75 -16.14 4.29 -6.97
C ARG A 75 -14.90 3.78 -6.26
N GLN A 76 -13.88 4.62 -6.12
CA GLN A 76 -12.64 4.32 -5.41
C GLN A 76 -12.92 4.12 -3.91
N ARG A 77 -13.76 4.97 -3.31
CA ARG A 77 -14.25 4.79 -1.94
C ARG A 77 -14.96 3.44 -1.77
N ALA A 78 -15.90 3.13 -2.66
CA ALA A 78 -16.62 1.85 -2.64
C ALA A 78 -15.67 0.64 -2.79
N GLN A 79 -14.65 0.74 -3.64
CA GLN A 79 -13.63 -0.30 -3.79
C GLN A 79 -12.82 -0.55 -2.51
N LEU A 80 -12.62 0.49 -1.70
CA LEU A 80 -11.89 0.44 -0.43
C LEU A 80 -12.80 0.25 0.79
N GLY A 81 -14.10 0.05 0.59
CA GLY A 81 -15.08 -0.03 1.69
C GLY A 81 -15.15 1.25 2.52
N VAL A 82 -14.82 2.40 1.91
CA VAL A 82 -14.91 3.71 2.55
C VAL A 82 -16.28 4.31 2.25
N THR A 83 -16.94 4.85 3.28
CA THR A 83 -18.17 5.64 3.15
C THR A 83 -17.92 7.06 3.61
N GLU A 84 -18.70 8.00 3.08
CA GLU A 84 -18.69 9.40 3.49
C GLU A 84 -20.01 9.79 4.15
N ASP A 85 -19.93 10.75 5.06
CA ASP A 85 -21.08 11.31 5.77
C ASP A 85 -20.95 12.84 5.81
N TRP A 86 -21.76 13.49 4.99
CA TRP A 86 -21.84 14.94 4.89
C TRP A 86 -22.72 15.58 5.95
N TYR A 87 -23.47 14.78 6.72
CA TYR A 87 -24.54 15.25 7.60
C TYR A 87 -24.34 14.82 9.06
N ARG A 88 -23.15 14.30 9.41
CA ARG A 88 -22.76 13.88 10.79
C ARG A 88 -23.76 12.92 11.44
N GLY A 89 -24.31 12.00 10.65
CA GLY A 89 -25.25 10.98 11.08
C GLY A 89 -26.72 11.42 11.03
N GLU A 90 -26.99 12.65 10.61
CA GLU A 90 -28.35 13.10 10.31
C GLU A 90 -28.80 12.54 8.97
N THR A 91 -30.09 12.17 8.88
CA THR A 91 -30.69 11.61 7.66
C THR A 91 -31.92 12.42 7.29
N PRO A 92 -32.15 12.71 5.99
CA PRO A 92 -33.31 13.45 5.56
C PRO A 92 -34.60 12.70 5.92
N PRO A 93 -35.68 13.41 6.31
CA PRO A 93 -37.00 12.82 6.51
C PRO A 93 -37.47 12.00 5.30
N GLU A 94 -38.12 10.86 5.55
CA GLU A 94 -38.69 10.05 4.47
C GLU A 94 -39.83 10.79 3.75
N GLY A 95 -39.86 10.69 2.42
CA GLY A 95 -40.98 11.19 1.59
C GLY A 95 -40.92 12.69 1.25
N LEU A 96 -39.78 13.35 1.45
CA LEU A 96 -39.55 14.72 0.97
C LEU A 96 -39.66 14.81 -0.56
N SER A 97 -40.15 15.95 -1.05
CA SER A 97 -40.03 16.28 -2.47
C SER A 97 -38.57 16.56 -2.83
N ALA A 98 -38.23 16.57 -4.13
CA ALA A 98 -36.85 16.88 -4.55
C ALA A 98 -36.42 18.30 -4.17
N GLU A 99 -37.36 19.25 -4.06
CA GLU A 99 -37.08 20.62 -3.64
C GLU A 99 -36.81 20.68 -2.13
N ASP A 100 -37.67 20.06 -1.33
CA ASP A 100 -37.50 20.01 0.14
C ASP A 100 -36.25 19.21 0.54
N LEU A 101 -35.91 18.15 -0.22
CA LEU A 101 -34.67 17.39 0.00
C LEU A 101 -33.44 18.27 -0.25
N ALA A 102 -33.42 19.02 -1.35
CA ALA A 102 -32.30 19.91 -1.66
C ALA A 102 -32.15 21.04 -0.63
N GLU A 103 -33.25 21.58 -0.11
CA GLU A 103 -33.22 22.56 0.99
C GLU A 103 -32.67 21.93 2.27
N TRP A 104 -33.13 20.73 2.63
CA TRP A 104 -32.62 19.99 3.79
C TRP A 104 -31.12 19.70 3.68
N GLU A 105 -30.68 19.18 2.53
CA GLU A 105 -29.27 18.88 2.26
C GLU A 105 -28.42 20.15 2.42
N ALA A 106 -28.83 21.29 1.86
CA ALA A 106 -28.09 22.54 1.96
C ALA A 106 -28.02 23.13 3.38
N GLU A 107 -29.02 22.83 4.25
CA GLU A 107 -29.03 23.28 5.64
C GLU A 107 -28.15 22.40 6.55
N HIS A 108 -28.04 21.10 6.24
CA HIS A 108 -27.38 20.11 7.10
C HIS A 108 -26.01 19.67 6.58
N GLU A 109 -25.65 20.00 5.34
CA GLU A 109 -24.32 19.74 4.78
C GLU A 109 -23.25 20.44 5.61
N ASP A 110 -22.27 19.66 6.06
CA ASP A 110 -21.17 20.17 6.87
C ASP A 110 -20.24 21.08 6.04
N PRO A 111 -20.02 22.34 6.46
CA PRO A 111 -19.18 23.27 5.72
C PRO A 111 -17.69 22.91 5.71
N ASP A 112 -17.22 22.09 6.65
CA ASP A 112 -15.84 21.62 6.74
C ASP A 112 -15.61 20.34 5.89
N GLY A 113 -16.67 19.80 5.30
CA GLY A 113 -16.65 18.60 4.45
C GLY A 113 -17.07 17.31 5.17
N PRO A 114 -17.04 16.17 4.46
CA PRO A 114 -17.59 14.93 4.97
C PRO A 114 -16.64 14.27 5.96
N VAL A 115 -17.22 13.45 6.84
CA VAL A 115 -16.50 12.44 7.61
C VAL A 115 -16.37 11.16 6.81
N TYR A 116 -15.23 10.48 6.94
CA TYR A 116 -15.01 9.21 6.29
C TYR A 116 -15.02 8.07 7.30
N TYR A 117 -15.55 6.93 6.88
CA TYR A 117 -15.58 5.72 7.68
C TYR A 117 -15.06 4.52 6.89
N ARG A 118 -14.32 3.63 7.55
CA ARG A 118 -13.96 2.30 7.05
C ARG A 118 -14.19 1.27 8.16
N ASP A 119 -14.89 0.19 7.84
CA ASP A 119 -15.23 -0.88 8.80
C ASP A 119 -15.92 -0.35 10.09
N GLY A 120 -16.68 0.73 9.97
CA GLY A 120 -17.38 1.37 11.09
C GLY A 120 -16.51 2.25 12.00
N GLN A 121 -15.25 2.48 11.63
CA GLN A 121 -14.36 3.41 12.32
C GLN A 121 -14.17 4.68 11.49
N GLU A 122 -14.23 5.84 12.15
CA GLU A 122 -13.91 7.13 11.55
C GLU A 122 -12.43 7.16 11.16
N ILE A 123 -12.14 7.66 9.96
CA ILE A 123 -10.78 7.84 9.44
C ILE A 123 -10.56 9.31 9.05
N ASP A 124 -9.32 9.76 9.19
CA ASP A 124 -8.94 11.14 8.85
C ASP A 124 -9.01 11.35 7.33
N SER A 125 -9.45 12.54 6.91
CA SER A 125 -9.57 12.87 5.48
C SER A 125 -8.21 12.90 4.77
N GLY A 126 -7.12 13.21 5.48
CA GLY A 126 -5.75 13.14 5.01
C GLY A 126 -5.09 11.78 5.23
N GLU A 127 -5.82 10.76 5.71
CA GLU A 127 -5.29 9.41 5.83
C GLU A 127 -4.87 8.88 4.45
N ARG A 128 -3.67 8.32 4.37
CA ARG A 128 -3.14 7.76 3.12
C ARG A 128 -3.58 6.31 2.95
N VAL A 129 -4.25 6.03 1.85
CA VAL A 129 -4.81 4.72 1.51
C VAL A 129 -4.21 4.17 0.24
N LEU A 130 -4.31 2.85 0.05
CA LEU A 130 -3.76 2.13 -1.10
C LEU A 130 -4.87 1.72 -2.07
N LEU A 131 -4.87 2.27 -3.28
CA LEU A 131 -5.72 1.81 -4.37
C LEU A 131 -4.99 0.81 -5.26
N PRO A 132 -5.56 -0.39 -5.52
CA PRO A 132 -5.02 -1.34 -6.47
C PRO A 132 -4.68 -0.70 -7.82
N ALA A 133 -3.51 -1.05 -8.34
CA ALA A 133 -2.99 -0.54 -9.59
C ALA A 133 -2.43 -1.68 -10.46
N ALA A 134 -2.28 -1.41 -11.75
CA ALA A 134 -1.56 -2.32 -12.63
C ALA A 134 -0.09 -2.38 -12.20
N ASP A 135 0.42 -3.59 -11.98
CA ASP A 135 1.84 -3.81 -11.75
C ASP A 135 2.61 -3.48 -13.05
N PRO A 136 3.50 -2.47 -13.06
CA PRO A 136 4.26 -2.13 -14.26
C PRO A 136 5.30 -3.20 -14.60
N ILE A 137 5.62 -4.10 -13.67
CA ILE A 137 6.58 -5.17 -13.88
C ILE A 137 5.85 -6.38 -14.49
N PRO A 138 6.24 -6.83 -15.70
CA PRO A 138 5.59 -7.93 -16.38
C PRO A 138 5.68 -9.25 -15.60
N HIS A 139 4.60 -10.03 -15.69
CA HIS A 139 4.49 -11.34 -15.04
C HIS A 139 5.40 -12.39 -15.69
N TYR A 140 5.78 -13.40 -14.90
CA TYR A 140 6.93 -14.31 -15.03
C TYR A 140 7.26 -14.92 -16.41
N ARG A 141 6.32 -14.95 -17.37
CA ARG A 141 6.42 -15.91 -18.46
C ARG A 141 7.52 -15.57 -19.48
N HIS A 142 7.89 -14.29 -19.68
CA HIS A 142 8.83 -13.88 -20.74
C HIS A 142 9.57 -12.53 -20.53
N ALA A 143 9.91 -12.15 -19.29
CA ALA A 143 10.52 -10.83 -19.05
C ALA A 143 11.91 -10.92 -18.42
N TYR A 144 12.95 -10.77 -19.23
CA TYR A 144 14.25 -10.31 -18.74
C TYR A 144 14.26 -8.78 -18.82
N ILE A 145 14.62 -8.12 -17.73
CA ILE A 145 14.78 -6.66 -17.67
C ILE A 145 16.26 -6.37 -17.47
N GLU A 146 16.92 -5.82 -18.50
CA GLU A 146 18.35 -5.52 -18.46
C GLU A 146 18.68 -4.55 -17.29
N PRO A 147 19.51 -4.97 -16.32
CA PRO A 147 19.93 -4.09 -15.23
C PRO A 147 20.77 -2.93 -15.76
N ARG A 148 20.49 -1.72 -15.28
CA ARG A 148 21.39 -0.57 -15.47
C ARG A 148 22.53 -0.67 -14.46
N LEU A 149 23.66 -1.22 -14.89
CA LEU A 149 24.87 -1.28 -14.07
C LEU A 149 25.57 0.08 -14.09
N PRO A 150 26.13 0.56 -12.96
CA PRO A 150 26.98 1.74 -12.98
C PRO A 150 28.17 1.47 -13.92
N GLU A 151 28.50 2.44 -14.78
CA GLU A 151 29.70 2.34 -15.59
C GLU A 151 30.89 2.12 -14.66
N THR A 152 31.66 1.07 -14.89
CA THR A 152 32.92 0.88 -14.15
C THR A 152 33.79 2.09 -14.47
N PRO A 153 34.16 2.95 -13.50
CA PRO A 153 35.09 4.03 -13.78
C PRO A 153 36.36 3.40 -14.34
N ALA A 154 36.81 3.90 -15.49
CA ALA A 154 38.03 3.41 -16.14
C ALA A 154 39.18 3.48 -15.11
N ALA A 155 39.86 2.34 -14.93
CA ALA A 155 40.99 2.19 -14.03
C ALA A 155 42.19 3.05 -14.45
#